data_AF-A0A329SRP8-F1
#
_entry.id   AF-A0A329SRP8-F1
#
_cell.length_a   1.000
_cell.length_b   1.000
_cell.length_c   1.000
_cell.angle_alpha   90.00
_cell.angle_beta   90.00
_cell.angle_gamma   90.00
#
_symmetry.space_group_name_H-M   'P 1'
#
loop_
_entity.id
_entity.type
_entity.pdbx_description
1 polymer ?
#
loop_
_entity_poly.entity_id
_entity_poly.type
_entity_poly.pdbx_seq_one_letter_code
_entity_poly.pdbx_strand_id
1 'polypeptide(L)'
;MGPARRNICAALAVREVTGRATCQLNLPRQKLSLRQVLRHEQGGVLLGFSSDGNFLVYCISLDACYEVQWRRVQFRDFYDWREDGEVPQIVFRLRVDGEAAAYPYGVSTLLEVWQSVDHNLVLVVMAEGLMEHRESSRLCRVVVAPSPMFDEGGLAAAVTSLSFEFSQHVYSQKMEKWQLMQLVKGRTNVYHLLVNAGTAVHVLVFQARRRRETELPLAQASPRGLGISHFPQNAWYYPPVFPIKFQKSTEHRLHNTDSDWPFSTDITCICQHLFDVERFLGEFLETFKPLRHYNLVDYDLRLVRASTKEKTVFMTYVMALTPLSPSSSDPPRSAGTQHLRVALFLSLELFTGAHHIIRALKVPGTGDLRQLAQVVARRFLADLNARVPPEPAATTWDNEAFLREESLQELNNPLYPLSISSA
;
A
#
# COMPACT_ATOMS: atom_id res chain seq x y z
N MET A 1 -16.71 -24.14 -29.46
CA MET A 1 -17.57 -23.06 -29.99
C MET A 1 -17.07 -21.75 -29.40
N GLY A 2 -16.41 -20.92 -30.20
CA GLY A 2 -15.87 -19.64 -29.73
C GLY A 2 -17.01 -18.64 -29.42
N PRO A 3 -16.82 -17.70 -28.48
CA PRO A 3 -17.82 -16.68 -28.19
C PRO A 3 -18.07 -15.86 -29.46
N ALA A 4 -19.33 -15.79 -29.90
CA ALA A 4 -19.72 -15.02 -31.07
C ALA A 4 -19.26 -13.57 -30.91
N ARG A 5 -18.51 -13.05 -31.90
CA ARG A 5 -18.15 -11.63 -32.01
C ARG A 5 -19.45 -10.82 -32.04
N ARG A 6 -19.86 -10.26 -30.90
CA ARG A 6 -21.01 -9.34 -30.84
C ARG A 6 -20.67 -8.11 -31.68
N ASN A 7 -21.52 -7.81 -32.67
CA ASN A 7 -21.42 -6.59 -33.47
C ASN A 7 -21.43 -5.37 -32.53
N ILE A 8 -20.38 -4.55 -32.58
CA ILE A 8 -20.19 -3.38 -31.71
C ILE A 8 -21.37 -2.42 -31.82
N CYS A 9 -21.89 -2.20 -33.03
CA CYS A 9 -23.05 -1.34 -33.27
C CYS A 9 -24.31 -1.89 -32.60
N ALA A 10 -24.51 -3.21 -32.62
CA ALA A 10 -25.65 -3.83 -31.95
C ALA A 10 -25.54 -3.72 -30.42
N ALA A 11 -24.34 -3.87 -29.86
CA ALA A 11 -24.12 -3.70 -28.42
C ALA A 11 -24.27 -2.24 -27.96
N LEU A 12 -23.83 -1.28 -28.77
CA LEU A 12 -24.06 0.15 -28.53
C LEU A 12 -25.55 0.51 -28.64
N ALA A 13 -26.25 0.01 -29.66
CA ALA A 13 -27.69 0.24 -29.81
C ALA A 13 -28.49 -0.32 -28.60
N VAL A 14 -28.14 -1.51 -28.12
CA VAL A 14 -28.74 -2.07 -26.90
C VAL A 14 -28.39 -1.23 -25.66
N ARG A 15 -27.17 -0.68 -25.57
CA ARG A 15 -26.79 0.23 -24.48
C ARG A 15 -27.64 1.51 -24.49
N GLU A 16 -27.82 2.14 -25.65
CA GLU A 16 -28.64 3.35 -25.79
C GLU A 16 -30.10 3.09 -25.39
N VAL A 17 -30.65 1.92 -25.74
CA VAL A 17 -32.03 1.56 -25.39
C VAL A 17 -32.18 1.18 -23.91
N THR A 18 -31.19 0.49 -23.32
CA THR A 18 -31.31 -0.06 -21.96
C THR A 18 -30.71 0.85 -20.87
N GLY A 19 -29.93 1.86 -21.25
CA GLY A 19 -29.21 2.74 -20.33
C GLY A 19 -28.15 2.05 -19.46
N ARG A 20 -27.90 0.75 -19.66
CA ARG A 20 -26.99 -0.05 -18.85
C ARG A 20 -25.72 -0.38 -19.63
N ALA A 21 -24.57 0.07 -19.15
CA ALA A 21 -23.25 -0.36 -19.63
C ALA A 21 -23.00 -1.82 -19.26
N THR A 22 -23.61 -2.77 -19.97
CA THR A 22 -23.68 -4.18 -19.56
C THR A 22 -22.65 -5.10 -20.23
N CYS A 23 -21.70 -4.57 -21.00
CA CYS A 23 -20.58 -5.37 -21.49
C CYS A 23 -19.32 -4.52 -21.59
N GLN A 24 -18.22 -4.98 -20.98
CA GLN A 24 -16.91 -4.72 -21.54
C GLN A 24 -16.93 -5.27 -22.97
N LEU A 25 -17.05 -4.38 -23.94
CA LEU A 25 -16.93 -4.77 -25.33
C LEU A 25 -15.49 -5.22 -25.53
N ASN A 26 -15.30 -6.48 -25.95
CA ASN A 26 -14.02 -6.96 -26.46
C ASN A 26 -13.76 -6.28 -27.80
N LEU A 27 -13.43 -4.99 -27.73
CA LEU A 27 -13.02 -4.20 -28.88
C LEU A 27 -11.66 -4.71 -29.36
N PRO A 28 -11.41 -4.74 -30.68
CA PRO A 28 -10.07 -4.96 -31.17
C PRO A 28 -9.16 -3.89 -30.56
N ARG A 29 -8.12 -4.33 -29.85
CA ARG A 29 -7.17 -3.43 -29.19
C ARG A 29 -6.12 -3.00 -30.20
N GLN A 30 -5.82 -1.70 -30.23
CA GLN A 30 -4.64 -1.21 -30.92
C GLN A 30 -3.40 -1.70 -30.17
N LYS A 31 -2.49 -2.37 -30.87
CA LYS A 31 -1.23 -2.84 -30.30
C LYS A 31 -0.12 -1.87 -30.65
N LEU A 32 0.64 -1.46 -29.64
CA LEU A 32 1.85 -0.66 -29.75
C LEU A 32 3.06 -1.54 -29.48
N SER A 33 4.17 -1.28 -30.16
CA SER A 33 5.45 -1.85 -29.79
C SER A 33 5.99 -1.16 -28.54
N LEU A 34 6.67 -1.92 -27.67
CA LEU A 34 7.37 -1.38 -26.50
C LEU A 34 8.35 -0.25 -26.89
N ARG A 35 8.96 -0.32 -28.09
CA ARG A 35 9.90 0.69 -28.59
C ARG A 35 9.27 2.06 -28.81
N GLN A 36 7.97 2.11 -29.09
CA GLN A 36 7.23 3.37 -29.31
C GLN A 36 7.02 4.14 -28.00
N VAL A 37 7.00 3.43 -26.86
CA VAL A 37 6.70 4.02 -25.55
C VAL A 37 7.93 4.11 -24.64
N LEU A 38 8.92 3.25 -24.87
CA LEU A 38 10.15 3.15 -24.09
C LEU A 38 11.36 3.12 -25.03
N ARG A 39 12.23 4.13 -24.91
CA ARG A 39 13.52 4.15 -25.61
C ARG A 39 14.59 3.46 -24.77
N HIS A 40 15.42 2.64 -25.40
CA HIS A 40 16.49 1.89 -24.73
C HIS A 40 17.47 2.82 -23.99
N GLU A 41 17.76 4.00 -24.55
CA GLU A 41 18.67 5.00 -23.96
C GLU A 41 18.21 5.53 -22.60
N GLN A 42 16.94 5.35 -22.25
CA GLN A 42 16.38 5.86 -20.99
C GLN A 42 16.60 4.93 -19.80
N GLY A 43 17.07 3.70 -20.02
CA GLY A 43 17.41 2.74 -18.95
C GLY A 43 16.25 2.41 -17.99
N GLY A 44 15.00 2.66 -18.39
CA GLY A 44 13.82 2.55 -17.54
C GLY A 44 13.05 1.24 -17.74
N VAL A 45 12.35 0.81 -16.70
CA VAL A 45 11.45 -0.34 -16.67
C VAL A 45 10.01 0.15 -16.74
N LEU A 46 9.24 -0.35 -17.71
CA LEU A 46 7.81 -0.09 -17.77
C LEU A 46 7.08 -0.98 -16.74
N LEU A 47 6.45 -0.36 -15.75
CA LEU A 47 5.72 -1.07 -14.69
C LEU A 47 4.27 -1.36 -15.08
N GLY A 48 3.61 -0.41 -15.78
CA GLY A 48 2.23 -0.61 -16.23
C GLY A 48 1.49 0.67 -16.63
N PHE A 49 0.19 0.52 -16.92
CA PHE A 49 -0.72 1.67 -17.04
C PHE A 49 -1.26 2.05 -15.66
N SER A 50 -1.45 3.34 -15.43
CA SER A 50 -2.25 3.83 -14.31
C SER A 50 -3.67 3.26 -14.37
N SER A 51 -4.33 3.18 -13.22
CA SER A 51 -5.65 2.54 -13.12
C SER A 51 -6.77 3.29 -13.86
N ASP A 52 -6.58 4.58 -14.08
CA ASP A 52 -7.40 5.44 -14.93
C ASP A 52 -6.97 5.43 -16.42
N GLY A 53 -5.94 4.66 -16.77
CA GLY A 53 -5.48 4.46 -18.14
C GLY A 53 -4.77 5.64 -18.81
N ASN A 54 -4.66 6.81 -18.16
CA ASN A 54 -4.12 8.04 -18.77
C ASN A 54 -2.59 8.19 -18.64
N PHE A 55 -1.94 7.33 -17.87
CA PHE A 55 -0.49 7.39 -17.66
C PHE A 55 0.16 6.03 -17.83
N LEU A 56 1.40 6.05 -18.33
CA LEU A 56 2.34 4.96 -18.23
C LEU A 56 3.25 5.20 -17.03
N VAL A 57 3.40 4.18 -16.20
CA VAL A 57 4.22 4.21 -14.99
C VAL A 57 5.55 3.52 -15.27
N TYR A 58 6.63 4.25 -15.11
CA TYR A 58 8.00 3.77 -15.31
C TYR A 58 8.77 3.81 -14.01
N CYS A 59 9.77 2.95 -13.87
CA CYS A 59 10.80 3.02 -12.86
C CYS A 59 12.16 3.14 -13.51
N ILE A 60 13.02 4.01 -12.99
CA ILE A 60 14.41 4.13 -13.39
C ILE A 60 15.27 3.90 -12.15
N SER A 61 16.28 3.03 -12.26
CA SER A 61 17.32 2.89 -11.24
C SER A 61 18.39 3.95 -11.48
N LEU A 62 18.62 4.82 -10.49
CA LEU A 62 19.61 5.89 -10.51
C LEU A 62 20.62 5.64 -9.38
N ASP A 63 21.66 4.86 -9.65
CA ASP A 63 22.70 4.44 -8.68
C ASP A 63 22.13 3.87 -7.37
N ALA A 64 21.85 4.75 -6.40
CA ALA A 64 21.36 4.44 -5.07
C ALA A 64 19.86 4.72 -4.87
N CYS A 65 19.13 5.24 -5.86
CA CYS A 65 17.71 5.55 -5.71
C CYS A 65 16.87 5.04 -6.88
N TYR A 66 15.56 4.92 -6.66
CA TYR A 66 14.60 4.71 -7.74
C TYR A 66 13.86 6.01 -8.04
N GLU A 67 13.73 6.35 -9.32
CA GLU A 67 12.82 7.39 -9.80
C GLU A 67 11.64 6.74 -10.52
N VAL A 68 10.44 6.89 -9.95
CA VAL A 68 9.19 6.48 -10.58
C VAL A 68 8.62 7.65 -11.36
N GLN A 69 8.30 7.43 -12.64
CA GLN A 69 7.80 8.45 -13.54
C GLN A 69 6.41 8.12 -14.04
N TRP A 70 5.51 9.11 -14.03
CA TRP A 70 4.25 9.05 -14.74
C TRP A 70 4.38 9.82 -16.04
N ARG A 71 4.15 9.13 -17.15
CA ARG A 71 4.20 9.72 -18.49
C ARG A 71 2.81 9.74 -19.10
N ARG A 72 2.40 10.90 -19.60
CA ARG A 72 1.06 11.12 -20.12
C ARG A 72 0.86 10.36 -21.43
N VAL A 73 -0.26 9.66 -21.50
CA VAL A 73 -0.73 8.89 -22.67
C VAL A 73 -1.74 9.80 -23.38
N GLN A 74 -1.32 10.51 -24.42
CA GLN A 74 -2.21 11.36 -25.20
C GLN A 74 -2.89 10.56 -26.30
N PHE A 75 -4.20 10.31 -26.16
CA PHE A 75 -4.87 9.36 -27.05
C PHE A 75 -4.94 9.77 -28.52
N ARG A 76 -4.86 11.07 -28.80
CA ARG A 76 -4.79 11.60 -30.17
C ARG A 76 -3.45 11.32 -30.83
N ASP A 77 -2.37 11.29 -30.06
CA ASP A 77 -1.01 11.10 -30.58
C ASP A 77 -0.76 9.66 -31.04
N PHE A 78 -1.57 8.67 -30.59
CA PHE A 78 -1.40 7.25 -30.99
C PHE A 78 -1.81 6.91 -32.43
N TYR A 79 -2.58 7.78 -33.10
CA TYR A 79 -2.87 7.60 -34.52
C TYR A 79 -1.68 8.00 -35.40
N ASP A 80 -0.82 8.88 -34.89
CA ASP A 80 0.31 9.47 -35.63
C ASP A 80 1.69 9.05 -35.09
N TRP A 81 1.72 8.16 -34.09
CA TRP A 81 2.96 7.73 -33.42
C TRP A 81 3.80 6.82 -34.34
N ARG A 82 4.79 7.42 -35.00
CA ARG A 82 5.80 6.67 -35.77
C ARG A 82 6.64 5.79 -34.86
N GLU A 83 7.27 4.74 -35.40
CA GLU A 83 8.21 3.90 -34.66
C GLU A 83 9.34 4.70 -33.98
N ASP A 84 9.69 5.87 -34.53
CA ASP A 84 10.68 6.82 -33.99
C ASP A 84 10.06 8.05 -33.29
N GLY A 85 8.76 8.03 -32.97
CA GLY A 85 8.04 9.18 -32.40
C GLY A 85 8.56 9.64 -31.04
N GLU A 86 8.17 10.85 -30.63
CA GLU A 86 8.55 11.41 -29.33
C GLU A 86 8.05 10.54 -28.18
N VAL A 87 8.88 10.34 -27.16
CA VAL A 87 8.54 9.56 -25.97
C VAL A 87 7.45 10.27 -25.19
N PRO A 88 6.48 9.57 -24.55
CA PRO A 88 5.41 10.26 -23.85
C PRO A 88 5.97 11.20 -22.77
N GLN A 89 5.41 12.40 -22.67
CA GLN A 89 5.89 13.45 -21.77
C GLN A 89 5.80 13.00 -20.31
N ILE A 90 6.91 13.17 -19.57
CA ILE A 90 6.92 12.98 -18.10
C ILE A 90 6.17 14.14 -17.46
N VAL A 91 5.11 13.83 -16.72
CA VAL A 91 4.29 14.84 -16.02
C VAL A 91 4.50 14.83 -14.51
N PHE A 92 5.06 13.75 -13.96
CA PHE A 92 5.29 13.63 -12.54
C PHE A 92 6.40 12.61 -12.23
N ARG A 93 7.17 12.89 -11.18
CA ARG A 93 8.28 12.05 -10.73
C ARG A 93 8.21 11.85 -9.22
N LEU A 94 8.59 10.66 -8.77
CA LEU A 94 8.78 10.35 -7.36
C LEU A 94 10.12 9.66 -7.17
N ARG A 95 10.94 10.21 -6.28
CA ARG A 95 12.22 9.60 -5.93
C ARG A 95 12.11 8.89 -4.59
N VAL A 96 12.65 7.69 -4.54
CA VAL A 96 12.83 6.93 -3.30
C VAL A 96 14.31 6.63 -3.17
N ASP A 97 14.97 7.31 -2.23
CA ASP A 97 16.39 7.16 -1.97
C ASP A 97 16.67 5.83 -1.27
N GLY A 98 17.67 5.09 -1.72
CA GLY A 98 18.25 3.95 -1.02
C GLY A 98 19.57 4.30 -0.35
N GLU A 99 20.10 3.38 0.47
CA GLU A 99 21.42 3.59 1.08
C GLU A 99 22.52 3.41 0.01
N ALA A 100 23.20 4.50 -0.36
CA ALA A 100 24.27 4.51 -1.36
C ALA A 100 25.46 3.60 -1.04
N ALA A 101 25.64 3.22 0.23
CA ALA A 101 26.71 2.32 0.68
C ALA A 101 26.34 0.83 0.57
N ALA A 102 25.05 0.50 0.36
CA ALA A 102 24.58 -0.89 0.40
C ALA A 102 24.84 -1.65 -0.91
N TYR A 103 24.94 -0.95 -2.05
CA TYR A 103 25.00 -1.59 -3.37
C TYR A 103 25.98 -0.88 -4.31
N PRO A 104 27.27 -1.28 -4.35
CA PRO A 104 28.25 -0.72 -5.28
C PRO A 104 27.96 -1.03 -6.77
N TYR A 105 26.93 -1.83 -7.06
CA TYR A 105 26.52 -2.24 -8.41
C TYR A 105 25.07 -1.86 -8.77
N GLY A 106 24.45 -0.91 -8.05
CA GLY A 106 23.10 -0.41 -8.31
C GLY A 106 21.98 -1.08 -7.50
N VAL A 107 20.82 -0.44 -7.41
CA VAL A 107 19.68 -0.92 -6.63
C VAL A 107 19.03 -2.16 -7.28
N SER A 108 19.13 -3.32 -6.63
CA SER A 108 18.40 -4.56 -6.97
C SER A 108 17.30 -4.85 -5.94
N THR A 109 16.58 -3.81 -5.53
CA THR A 109 15.62 -3.87 -4.43
C THR A 109 14.20 -3.93 -4.96
N LEU A 110 13.34 -4.71 -4.30
CA LEU A 110 11.92 -4.75 -4.64
C LEU A 110 11.29 -3.37 -4.40
N LEU A 111 10.68 -2.85 -5.46
CA LEU A 111 9.92 -1.61 -5.48
C LEU A 111 8.46 -1.93 -5.80
N GLU A 112 7.55 -1.36 -5.02
CA GLU A 112 6.12 -1.37 -5.32
C GLU A 112 5.58 0.05 -5.42
N VAL A 113 4.71 0.27 -6.40
CA VAL A 113 4.00 1.52 -6.61
C VAL A 113 2.52 1.26 -6.45
N TRP A 114 1.86 2.00 -5.58
CA TRP A 114 0.45 1.88 -5.27
C TRP A 114 -0.28 3.16 -5.69
N GLN A 115 -1.46 3.03 -6.28
CA GLN A 115 -2.37 4.13 -6.57
C GLN A 115 -3.69 3.91 -5.85
N SER A 116 -4.17 4.91 -5.11
CA SER A 116 -5.44 4.82 -4.37
C SER A 116 -6.63 4.52 -5.29
N VAL A 117 -7.69 3.99 -4.70
CA VAL A 117 -8.94 3.62 -5.41
C VAL A 117 -9.58 4.80 -6.12
N ASP A 118 -9.47 6.00 -5.54
CA ASP A 118 -9.98 7.25 -6.13
C ASP A 118 -8.96 7.95 -7.03
N HIS A 119 -7.83 7.30 -7.31
CA HIS A 119 -6.73 7.76 -8.17
C HIS A 119 -6.00 9.02 -7.71
N ASN A 120 -6.34 9.58 -6.56
CA ASN A 120 -5.84 10.89 -6.10
C ASN A 120 -4.52 10.80 -5.32
N LEU A 121 -4.13 9.61 -4.87
CA LEU A 121 -2.92 9.39 -4.10
C LEU A 121 -2.06 8.31 -4.77
N VAL A 122 -0.75 8.53 -4.75
CA VAL A 122 0.23 7.50 -5.08
C VAL A 122 1.22 7.32 -3.93
N LEU A 123 1.69 6.09 -3.80
CA LEU A 123 2.60 5.66 -2.75
C LEU A 123 3.63 4.72 -3.35
N VAL A 124 4.91 4.94 -3.06
CA VAL A 124 6.01 4.08 -3.51
C VAL A 124 6.64 3.45 -2.27
N VAL A 125 6.76 2.12 -2.26
CA VAL A 125 7.38 1.34 -1.19
C VAL A 125 8.64 0.68 -1.75
N MET A 126 9.77 0.92 -1.10
CA MET A 126 11.00 0.19 -1.33
C MET A 126 11.35 -0.58 -0.06
N ALA A 127 11.54 -1.89 -0.17
CA ALA A 127 11.93 -2.74 0.95
C ALA A 127 13.31 -3.32 0.71
N GLU A 128 14.34 -2.75 1.35
CA GLU A 128 15.73 -3.19 1.19
C GLU A 128 15.93 -4.63 1.65
N GLY A 129 16.75 -5.36 0.90
CA GLY A 129 17.17 -6.71 1.23
C GLY A 129 17.97 -6.78 2.55
N LEU A 130 18.19 -8.00 3.02
CA LEU A 130 19.05 -8.28 4.17
C LEU A 130 20.47 -7.78 3.89
N MET A 131 20.94 -6.81 4.67
CA MET A 131 22.36 -6.46 4.72
C MET A 131 23.06 -7.31 5.77
N GLU A 132 24.33 -7.65 5.57
CA GLU A 132 25.13 -8.50 6.49
C GLU A 132 25.15 -7.96 7.94
N HIS A 133 24.95 -6.65 8.14
CA HIS A 133 24.88 -6.03 9.46
C HIS A 133 23.47 -5.96 10.09
N ARG A 134 22.43 -6.37 9.37
CA ARG A 134 21.01 -6.32 9.79
C ARG A 134 20.33 -7.67 9.58
N GLU A 135 20.83 -8.72 10.25
CA GLU A 135 20.37 -10.10 10.06
C GLU A 135 18.87 -10.33 10.37
N SER A 136 18.24 -9.45 11.17
CA SER A 136 16.86 -9.63 11.66
C SER A 136 15.86 -8.56 11.23
N SER A 137 16.29 -7.47 10.59
CA SER A 137 15.41 -6.38 10.15
C SER A 137 15.70 -5.90 8.73
N ARG A 138 14.63 -5.63 7.98
CA ARG A 138 14.66 -4.94 6.70
C ARG A 138 14.25 -3.48 6.89
N LEU A 139 14.88 -2.58 6.15
CA LEU A 139 14.52 -1.17 6.12
C LEU A 139 13.50 -0.95 4.99
N CYS A 140 12.35 -0.40 5.34
CA CYS A 140 11.31 -0.01 4.40
C CYS A 140 11.30 1.50 4.27
N ARG A 141 11.37 2.00 3.03
CA ARG A 141 11.22 3.41 2.71
C ARG A 141 9.95 3.62 1.91
N VAL A 142 9.20 4.65 2.29
CA VAL A 142 7.90 4.94 1.71
C VAL A 142 7.85 6.40 1.33
N VAL A 143 7.42 6.68 0.10
CA VAL A 143 7.17 8.02 -0.39
C VAL A 143 5.72 8.13 -0.83
N VAL A 144 5.04 9.17 -0.35
CA VAL A 144 3.62 9.41 -0.57
C VAL A 144 3.45 10.77 -1.21
N ALA A 145 2.61 10.87 -2.23
CA ALA A 145 2.31 12.14 -2.89
C ALA A 145 0.90 12.18 -3.47
N PRO A 146 0.37 13.39 -3.71
CA PRO A 146 -0.75 13.57 -4.61
C PRO A 146 -0.44 12.94 -5.98
N SER A 147 -1.41 12.23 -6.55
CA SER A 147 -1.27 11.64 -7.88
C SER A 147 -1.31 12.73 -8.96
N PRO A 148 -0.72 12.52 -10.15
CA PRO A 148 -0.94 13.40 -11.29
C PRO A 148 -2.42 13.61 -11.62
N MET A 149 -3.31 12.66 -11.32
CA MET A 149 -4.76 12.87 -11.48
C MET A 149 -5.33 13.95 -10.57
N PHE A 150 -4.82 14.04 -9.34
CA PHE A 150 -5.16 15.10 -8.39
C PHE A 150 -4.66 16.48 -8.86
N ASP A 151 -3.55 16.48 -9.59
CA ASP A 151 -2.92 17.64 -10.18
C ASP A 151 -3.49 18.04 -11.55
N GLU A 152 -4.72 17.64 -11.90
CA GLU A 152 -5.31 17.86 -13.24
C GLU A 152 -4.42 17.32 -14.38
N GLY A 153 -3.88 16.13 -14.16
CA GLY A 153 -3.00 15.43 -15.08
C GLY A 153 -1.53 15.85 -15.00
N GLY A 154 -1.12 16.60 -13.99
CA GLY A 154 0.25 17.12 -13.83
C GLY A 154 0.40 18.60 -14.18
N LEU A 155 -0.70 19.37 -14.13
CA LEU A 155 -0.70 20.82 -14.36
C LEU A 155 -0.31 21.62 -13.11
N ALA A 156 -0.27 21.00 -11.92
CA ALA A 156 0.16 21.69 -10.71
C ALA A 156 1.59 22.26 -10.87
N ALA A 157 1.77 23.52 -10.49
CA ALA A 157 3.04 24.25 -10.52
C ALA A 157 4.09 23.62 -9.61
N ALA A 158 3.64 23.04 -8.50
CA ALA A 158 4.49 22.35 -7.54
C ALA A 158 3.72 21.21 -6.86
N VAL A 159 4.43 20.12 -6.58
CA VAL A 159 3.91 18.98 -5.83
C VAL A 159 4.78 18.71 -4.63
N THR A 160 4.20 18.71 -3.45
CA THR A 160 4.89 18.36 -2.21
C THR A 160 4.56 16.93 -1.81
N SER A 161 5.59 16.09 -1.73
CA SER A 161 5.53 14.70 -1.25
C SER A 161 6.04 14.58 0.19
N LEU A 162 5.72 13.44 0.83
CA LEU A 162 6.27 13.04 2.12
C LEU A 162 7.01 11.72 1.97
N SER A 163 8.25 11.68 2.43
CA SER A 163 9.01 10.45 2.59
C SER A 163 9.17 10.10 4.07
N PHE A 164 9.22 8.80 4.37
CA PHE A 164 9.53 8.28 5.69
C PHE A 164 10.12 6.88 5.59
N GLU A 165 10.77 6.46 6.66
CA GLU A 165 11.38 5.13 6.78
C GLU A 165 10.94 4.45 8.07
N PHE A 166 10.89 3.13 8.04
CA PHE A 166 10.65 2.30 9.21
C PHE A 166 11.35 0.95 9.07
N SER A 167 11.78 0.39 10.20
CA SER A 167 12.33 -0.96 10.24
C SER A 167 11.21 -1.97 10.40
N GLN A 168 11.34 -3.08 9.70
CA GLN A 168 10.42 -4.20 9.79
C GLN A 168 11.22 -5.48 10.01
N HIS A 169 10.76 -6.36 10.90
CA HIS A 169 11.40 -7.67 11.04
C HIS A 169 11.31 -8.47 9.74
N VAL A 170 12.36 -9.24 9.42
CA VAL A 170 12.53 -9.89 8.10
C VAL A 170 11.40 -10.88 7.78
N TYR A 171 10.90 -11.57 8.80
CA TYR A 171 9.81 -12.53 8.68
C TYR A 171 8.41 -11.90 8.81
N SER A 172 8.32 -10.59 9.04
CA SER A 172 7.04 -9.89 9.10
C SER A 172 6.33 -9.90 7.75
N GLN A 173 5.02 -9.71 7.81
CA GLN A 173 4.19 -9.64 6.62
C GLN A 173 4.65 -8.53 5.68
N LYS A 174 4.74 -8.84 4.39
CA LYS A 174 4.91 -7.82 3.35
C LYS A 174 3.76 -6.82 3.44
N MET A 175 4.06 -5.56 3.11
CA MET A 175 2.98 -4.58 2.98
C MET A 175 2.04 -4.99 1.85
N GLU A 176 0.75 -4.74 2.05
CA GLU A 176 -0.33 -5.12 1.15
C GLU A 176 -1.13 -3.87 0.76
N LYS A 177 -1.47 -3.74 -0.52
CA LYS A 177 -2.18 -2.58 -1.07
C LYS A 177 -3.47 -2.16 -0.36
N TRP A 178 -4.17 -3.10 0.26
CA TRP A 178 -5.41 -2.79 0.99
C TRP A 178 -5.13 -2.03 2.29
N GLN A 179 -3.87 -1.98 2.77
CA GLN A 179 -3.47 -1.17 3.92
C GLN A 179 -3.57 0.33 3.65
N LEU A 180 -3.64 0.75 2.38
CA LEU A 180 -3.99 2.10 1.98
C LEU A 180 -5.51 2.20 1.81
N MET A 181 -6.16 2.93 2.71
CA MET A 181 -7.62 3.00 2.80
C MET A 181 -8.14 4.44 2.80
N GLN A 182 -9.37 4.60 2.31
CA GLN A 182 -10.15 5.83 2.46
C GLN A 182 -11.36 5.56 3.34
N LEU A 183 -11.17 5.68 4.66
CA LEU A 183 -12.21 5.36 5.65
C LEU A 183 -13.28 6.45 5.79
N VAL A 184 -12.96 7.68 5.39
CA VAL A 184 -13.90 8.80 5.32
C VAL A 184 -14.11 9.13 3.86
N LYS A 185 -15.24 8.65 3.31
CA LYS A 185 -15.65 8.96 1.93
C LYS A 185 -16.30 10.35 1.91
N GLY A 186 -15.91 11.21 0.97
CA GLY A 186 -16.45 12.57 0.84
C GLY A 186 -15.42 13.57 0.30
N ARG A 187 -15.68 14.88 0.46
CA ARG A 187 -14.85 15.99 -0.07
C ARG A 187 -13.45 16.14 0.57
N THR A 188 -13.14 15.36 1.59
CA THR A 188 -11.87 15.43 2.31
C THR A 188 -10.96 14.32 1.79
N ASN A 189 -9.97 14.65 0.95
CA ASN A 189 -9.00 13.71 0.38
C ASN A 189 -8.07 13.17 1.47
N VAL A 190 -8.59 12.25 2.29
CA VAL A 190 -7.97 11.76 3.53
C VAL A 190 -7.78 10.26 3.42
N TYR A 191 -6.55 9.82 3.66
CA TYR A 191 -6.11 8.45 3.46
C TYR A 191 -5.47 7.92 4.74
N HIS A 192 -5.72 6.64 5.01
CA HIS A 192 -5.19 5.93 6.17
C HIS A 192 -4.23 4.87 5.65
N LEU A 193 -3.01 4.86 6.15
CA LEU A 193 -2.02 3.85 5.86
C LEU A 193 -1.69 3.09 7.15
N LEU A 194 -1.87 1.77 7.11
CA LEU A 194 -1.43 0.88 8.19
C LEU A 194 -0.01 0.40 7.91
N VAL A 195 0.89 0.58 8.87
CA VAL A 195 2.27 0.11 8.78
C VAL A 195 2.55 -0.85 9.91
N ASN A 196 2.80 -2.12 9.58
CA ASN A 196 3.17 -3.14 10.56
C ASN A 196 4.69 -3.15 10.75
N ALA A 197 5.18 -2.56 11.84
CA ALA A 197 6.59 -2.55 12.21
C ALA A 197 7.04 -3.86 12.92
N GLY A 198 6.12 -4.80 13.14
CA GLY A 198 6.35 -6.07 13.84
C GLY A 198 5.84 -6.01 15.27
N THR A 199 6.42 -5.14 16.10
CA THR A 199 6.01 -4.96 17.51
C THR A 199 4.85 -3.98 17.69
N ALA A 200 4.63 -3.12 16.71
CA ALA A 200 3.55 -2.15 16.73
C ALA A 200 2.97 -1.93 15.32
N VAL A 201 1.73 -1.43 15.28
CA VAL A 201 1.09 -1.02 14.03
C VAL A 201 0.85 0.48 14.05
N HIS A 202 1.49 1.19 13.13
CA HIS A 202 1.23 2.61 12.95
C HIS A 202 0.00 2.81 12.07
N VAL A 203 -0.86 3.74 12.48
CA VAL A 203 -1.95 4.27 11.67
C VAL A 203 -1.59 5.69 11.30
N LEU A 204 -1.17 5.88 10.04
CA LEU A 204 -0.80 7.17 9.50
C LEU A 204 -1.98 7.75 8.73
N VAL A 205 -2.37 8.99 9.06
CA VAL A 205 -3.48 9.68 8.39
C VAL A 205 -2.92 10.82 7.56
N PHE A 206 -3.06 10.69 6.25
CA PHE A 206 -2.61 11.67 5.29
C PHE A 206 -3.78 12.47 4.74
N GLN A 207 -3.53 13.73 4.42
CA GLN A 207 -4.47 14.59 3.71
C GLN A 207 -3.79 15.22 2.49
N ALA A 208 -4.35 14.93 1.31
CA ALA A 208 -4.00 15.61 0.08
C ALA A 208 -4.79 16.91 -0.06
N ARG A 209 -4.11 17.98 -0.47
CA ARG A 209 -4.69 19.31 -0.61
C ARG A 209 -4.23 19.95 -1.88
N ARG A 210 -5.10 20.78 -2.44
CA ARG A 210 -4.79 21.72 -3.50
C ARG A 210 -4.79 23.11 -2.89
N ARG A 211 -3.75 23.89 -3.16
CA ARG A 211 -3.62 25.28 -2.70
C ARG A 211 -3.44 26.21 -3.88
N ARG A 212 -4.15 27.33 -3.84
CA ARG A 212 -3.86 28.47 -4.73
C ARG A 212 -2.85 29.38 -4.03
N GLU A 213 -1.91 29.96 -4.76
CA GLU A 213 -0.84 30.81 -4.20
C GLU A 213 -1.37 31.99 -3.38
N THR A 214 -2.59 32.46 -3.66
CA THR A 214 -3.26 33.56 -2.96
C THR A 214 -3.94 33.18 -1.64
N GLU A 215 -4.01 31.89 -1.30
CA GLU A 215 -4.55 31.46 -0.02
C GLU A 215 -3.46 31.52 1.07
N LEU A 216 -3.52 32.56 1.91
CA LEU A 216 -2.76 32.62 3.17
C LEU A 216 -2.94 31.30 3.95
N PRO A 217 -1.94 30.85 4.73
CA PRO A 217 -2.11 29.71 5.62
C PRO A 217 -3.17 30.06 6.67
N LEU A 218 -4.43 29.78 6.35
CA LEU A 218 -5.52 29.78 7.32
C LEU A 218 -5.06 28.88 8.46
N ALA A 219 -5.13 29.39 9.69
CA ALA A 219 -4.94 28.61 10.90
C ALA A 219 -5.88 27.40 10.82
N GLN A 220 -5.34 26.25 10.42
CA GLN A 220 -6.11 25.10 10.05
C GLN A 220 -6.72 24.52 11.32
N ALA A 221 -8.03 24.72 11.47
CA ALA A 221 -8.82 23.89 12.35
C ALA A 221 -8.53 22.44 11.96
N SER A 222 -7.85 21.70 12.83
CA SER A 222 -7.59 20.28 12.62
C SER A 222 -8.94 19.60 12.38
N PRO A 223 -9.15 18.97 11.22
CA PRO A 223 -10.46 18.45 10.88
C PRO A 223 -10.92 17.41 11.91
N ARG A 224 -11.98 17.74 12.65
CA ARG A 224 -12.55 16.87 13.69
C ARG A 224 -13.28 15.70 13.06
N GLY A 225 -13.24 14.53 13.69
CA GLY A 225 -14.01 13.35 13.25
C GLY A 225 -13.41 12.57 12.07
N LEU A 226 -12.19 12.89 11.64
CA LEU A 226 -11.44 12.13 10.62
C LEU A 226 -10.57 11.00 11.20
N GLY A 227 -10.91 10.49 12.38
CA GLY A 227 -10.02 9.63 13.16
C GLY A 227 -8.91 10.40 13.90
N ILE A 228 -9.02 11.74 13.99
CA ILE A 228 -7.99 12.63 14.54
C ILE A 228 -8.26 13.03 15.99
N SER A 229 -9.51 12.92 16.46
CA SER A 229 -9.93 13.66 17.67
C SER A 229 -10.78 12.89 18.69
N HIS A 230 -11.03 11.59 18.53
CA HIS A 230 -11.83 10.82 19.50
C HIS A 230 -11.38 9.37 19.62
N PHE A 231 -10.09 9.14 19.84
CA PHE A 231 -9.73 7.91 20.53
C PHE A 231 -10.14 8.10 21.99
N PRO A 232 -11.12 7.35 22.53
CA PRO A 232 -11.38 7.40 23.97
C PRO A 232 -10.07 7.10 24.70
N GLN A 233 -9.89 7.64 25.92
CA GLN A 233 -8.65 7.50 26.70
C GLN A 233 -8.22 6.03 26.95
N ASN A 234 -9.13 5.07 26.71
CA ASN A 234 -8.91 3.62 26.81
C ASN A 234 -8.78 2.92 25.45
N ALA A 235 -8.68 3.64 24.33
CA ALA A 235 -8.43 3.03 23.03
C ALA A 235 -6.97 2.57 22.99
N TRP A 236 -6.73 1.40 22.41
CA TRP A 236 -5.39 0.81 22.16
C TRP A 236 -4.46 1.65 21.28
N TYR A 237 -4.93 2.84 20.89
CA TYR A 237 -4.24 3.82 20.10
C TYR A 237 -3.73 4.94 20.99
N TYR A 238 -2.44 5.21 20.89
CA TYR A 238 -1.79 6.31 21.58
C TYR A 238 -0.95 7.10 20.60
N PRO A 239 -0.72 8.40 20.89
CA PRO A 239 0.31 9.15 20.21
C PRO A 239 1.65 8.42 20.36
N PRO A 240 2.39 8.14 19.27
CA PRO A 240 3.65 7.43 19.36
C PRO A 240 4.65 8.23 20.20
N VAL A 241 5.29 7.57 21.16
CA VAL A 241 6.38 8.16 21.96
C VAL A 241 7.55 8.58 21.05
N PHE A 242 7.82 7.77 20.03
CA PHE A 242 8.78 8.04 18.96
C PHE A 242 8.02 8.07 17.63
N PRO A 243 7.50 9.24 17.21
CA PRO A 243 6.76 9.36 15.96
C PRO A 243 7.67 9.09 14.75
N ILE A 244 7.07 8.54 13.69
CA ILE A 244 7.75 8.44 12.40
C ILE A 244 8.06 9.85 11.93
N LYS A 245 9.32 10.09 11.58
CA LYS A 245 9.78 11.37 11.05
C LYS A 245 9.50 11.41 9.56
N PHE A 246 8.86 12.50 9.13
CA PHE A 246 8.59 12.73 7.72
C PHE A 246 9.55 13.78 7.18
N GLN A 247 10.12 13.49 6.02
CA GLN A 247 10.84 14.46 5.22
C GLN A 247 9.89 14.95 4.11
N LYS A 248 9.86 16.27 3.93
CA LYS A 248 9.08 16.91 2.85
C LYS A 248 9.99 17.21 1.68
N SER A 249 9.53 16.92 0.48
CA SER A 249 10.20 17.33 -0.76
C SER A 249 9.17 17.96 -1.70
N THR A 250 9.53 19.08 -2.31
CA THR A 250 8.68 19.79 -3.26
C THR A 250 9.33 19.78 -4.63
N GLU A 251 8.66 19.17 -5.61
CA GLU A 251 9.06 19.24 -7.01
C GLU A 251 8.36 20.44 -7.66
N HIS A 252 9.13 21.38 -8.19
CA HIS A 252 8.62 22.48 -8.99
C HIS A 252 8.60 22.10 -10.47
N ARG A 253 7.48 22.35 -11.13
CA ARG A 253 7.29 22.05 -12.55
C ARG A 253 7.38 23.33 -13.39
N LEU A 254 7.93 23.20 -14.59
CA LEU A 254 7.94 24.28 -15.58
C LEU A 254 6.51 24.49 -16.09
N HIS A 255 5.90 25.63 -15.71
CA HIS A 255 4.54 25.97 -16.06
C HIS A 255 4.51 26.75 -17.39
N ASN A 256 3.88 26.20 -18.42
CA ASN A 256 3.55 26.98 -19.61
C ASN A 256 2.33 27.87 -19.29
N THR A 257 2.46 29.15 -19.62
CA THR A 257 1.74 30.31 -19.10
C THR A 257 0.32 30.53 -19.66
N ASP A 258 -0.44 29.49 -19.97
CA ASP A 258 -1.79 29.62 -20.57
C ASP A 258 -2.96 29.28 -19.63
N SER A 259 -2.70 28.80 -18.40
CA SER A 259 -3.75 28.53 -17.40
C SER A 259 -3.85 29.68 -16.39
N ASP A 260 -5.07 30.14 -16.13
CA ASP A 260 -5.36 31.39 -15.43
C ASP A 260 -4.72 31.54 -14.03
N TRP A 261 -4.35 30.49 -13.29
CA TRP A 261 -3.64 30.63 -12.00
C TRP A 261 -2.80 29.39 -11.65
N PRO A 262 -1.51 29.53 -11.28
CA PRO A 262 -0.72 28.42 -10.78
C PRO A 262 -1.29 27.93 -9.45
N PHE A 263 -1.45 26.62 -9.32
CA PHE A 263 -1.80 25.97 -8.06
C PHE A 263 -0.73 24.95 -7.69
N SER A 264 -0.60 24.69 -6.39
CA SER A 264 0.24 23.62 -5.87
C SER A 264 -0.60 22.54 -5.23
N THR A 265 -0.06 21.34 -5.17
CA THR A 265 -0.65 20.23 -4.43
C THR A 265 0.32 19.76 -3.36
N ASP A 266 -0.21 19.42 -2.20
CA ASP A 266 0.59 18.96 -1.07
C ASP A 266 -0.09 17.80 -0.36
N ILE A 267 0.74 16.91 0.19
CA ILE A 267 0.31 15.93 1.17
C ILE A 267 0.88 16.25 2.54
N THR A 268 0.05 16.09 3.57
CA THR A 268 0.43 16.28 4.96
C THR A 268 0.01 15.07 5.78
N CYS A 269 0.88 14.60 6.67
CA CYS A 269 0.49 13.66 7.72
C CYS A 269 -0.15 14.47 8.84
N ILE A 270 -1.47 14.35 8.99
CA ILE A 270 -2.25 15.10 9.98
C ILE A 270 -2.45 14.31 11.27
N CYS A 271 -2.15 13.01 11.26
CA CYS A 271 -2.25 12.18 12.45
C CYS A 271 -1.33 10.95 12.38
N GLN A 272 -0.76 10.58 13.53
CA GLN A 272 -0.04 9.32 13.73
C GLN A 272 -0.55 8.68 15.01
N HIS A 273 -1.07 7.47 14.91
CA HIS A 273 -1.42 6.64 16.07
C HIS A 273 -0.61 5.35 16.06
N LEU A 274 -0.38 4.82 17.25
CA LEU A 274 0.29 3.55 17.45
C LEU A 274 -0.66 2.58 18.14
N PHE A 275 -0.84 1.40 17.55
CA PHE A 275 -1.45 0.27 18.22
C PHE A 275 -0.35 -0.57 18.86
N ASP A 276 -0.36 -0.65 20.20
CA ASP A 276 0.60 -1.44 20.98
C ASP A 276 0.18 -2.90 20.98
N VAL A 277 0.95 -3.73 20.30
CA VAL A 277 0.64 -5.15 20.24
C VAL A 277 0.88 -5.83 21.59
N GLU A 278 1.96 -5.50 22.28
CA GLU A 278 2.34 -6.17 23.53
C GLU A 278 1.39 -5.80 24.66
N ARG A 279 1.03 -4.52 24.79
CA ARG A 279 0.05 -4.08 25.79
C ARG A 279 -1.31 -4.72 25.54
N PHE A 280 -1.75 -4.81 24.28
CA PHE A 280 -3.00 -5.49 23.93
C PHE A 280 -2.97 -6.97 24.31
N LEU A 281 -1.89 -7.68 23.95
CA LEU A 281 -1.74 -9.09 24.29
C LEU A 281 -1.64 -9.33 25.79
N GLY A 282 -0.95 -8.45 26.53
CA GLY A 282 -0.86 -8.51 27.99
C GLY A 282 -2.24 -8.45 28.64
N GLU A 283 -3.05 -7.43 28.32
CA GLU A 283 -4.40 -7.29 28.88
C GLU A 283 -5.33 -8.43 28.41
N PHE A 284 -5.19 -8.91 27.18
CA PHE A 284 -5.93 -10.08 26.71
C PHE A 284 -5.60 -11.33 27.54
N LEU A 285 -4.32 -11.59 27.84
CA LEU A 285 -3.91 -12.73 28.64
C LEU A 285 -4.41 -12.62 30.09
N GLU A 286 -4.43 -11.42 30.68
CA GLU A 286 -4.94 -11.19 32.03
C GLU A 286 -6.46 -11.42 32.13
N THR A 287 -7.21 -11.05 31.09
CA THR A 287 -8.68 -11.10 31.09
C THR A 287 -9.23 -12.43 30.58
N PHE A 288 -8.53 -13.10 29.66
CA PHE A 288 -8.98 -14.36 29.07
C PHE A 288 -8.65 -15.54 29.98
N LYS A 289 -9.62 -15.92 30.83
CA LYS A 289 -9.48 -16.94 31.90
C LYS A 289 -8.63 -18.18 31.55
N PRO A 290 -8.78 -18.83 30.36
CA PRO A 290 -7.99 -20.01 30.03
C PRO A 290 -6.47 -19.77 29.91
N LEU A 291 -6.03 -18.55 29.64
CA LEU A 291 -4.63 -18.20 29.37
C LEU A 291 -3.99 -17.33 30.47
N ARG A 292 -4.74 -16.95 31.50
CA ARG A 292 -4.27 -16.10 32.61
C ARG A 292 -3.07 -16.66 33.39
N HIS A 293 -2.84 -17.97 33.30
CA HIS A 293 -1.72 -18.66 33.96
C HIS A 293 -0.50 -18.85 33.05
N TYR A 294 -0.41 -18.08 31.96
CA TYR A 294 0.70 -18.15 31.02
C TYR A 294 1.35 -16.78 30.79
N ASN A 295 2.65 -16.81 30.55
CA ASN A 295 3.43 -15.67 30.08
C ASN A 295 3.60 -15.73 28.56
N LEU A 296 3.54 -14.56 27.91
CA LEU A 296 3.90 -14.41 26.51
C LEU A 296 5.41 -14.53 26.35
N VAL A 297 5.86 -15.47 25.53
CA VAL A 297 7.28 -15.65 25.18
C VAL A 297 7.59 -15.00 23.85
N ASP A 298 6.71 -15.21 22.88
CA ASP A 298 6.90 -14.75 21.51
C ASP A 298 5.56 -14.65 20.80
N TYR A 299 5.48 -13.82 19.77
CA TYR A 299 4.30 -13.70 18.95
C TYR A 299 4.63 -13.29 17.51
N ASP A 300 3.67 -13.50 16.63
CA ASP A 300 3.70 -12.97 15.28
C ASP A 300 2.33 -12.43 14.91
N LEU A 301 2.32 -11.14 14.54
CA LEU A 301 1.14 -10.43 14.10
C LEU A 301 1.03 -10.44 12.58
N ARG A 302 -0.16 -10.83 12.09
CA ARG A 302 -0.54 -10.69 10.68
C ARG A 302 -1.78 -9.82 10.56
N LEU A 303 -1.68 -8.77 9.74
CA LEU A 303 -2.84 -7.99 9.32
C LEU A 303 -3.45 -8.70 8.13
N VAL A 304 -4.67 -9.21 8.25
CA VAL A 304 -5.21 -10.14 7.26
C VAL A 304 -5.97 -9.42 6.17
N ARG A 305 -6.83 -8.46 6.55
CA ARG A 305 -7.67 -7.70 5.62
C ARG A 305 -8.24 -6.48 6.34
N ALA A 306 -8.60 -5.44 5.60
CA ALA A 306 -9.43 -4.35 6.12
C ALA A 306 -10.78 -4.26 5.39
N SER A 307 -11.76 -3.67 6.07
CA SER A 307 -13.01 -3.20 5.49
C SER A 307 -13.11 -1.69 5.70
N THR A 308 -13.19 -0.95 4.60
CA THR A 308 -13.47 0.49 4.62
C THR A 308 -14.91 0.77 5.02
N LYS A 309 -15.84 -0.15 4.71
CA LYS A 309 -17.24 -0.04 5.08
C LYS A 309 -17.46 -0.15 6.59
N GLU A 310 -16.84 -1.16 7.21
CA GLU A 310 -16.90 -1.39 8.66
C GLU A 310 -15.81 -0.64 9.43
N LYS A 311 -14.93 0.09 8.73
CA LYS A 311 -13.78 0.81 9.29
C LYS A 311 -12.92 -0.07 10.19
N THR A 312 -12.77 -1.33 9.81
CA THR A 312 -12.28 -2.40 10.67
C THR A 312 -11.13 -3.15 10.00
N VAL A 313 -10.14 -3.54 10.79
CA VAL A 313 -9.03 -4.41 10.38
C VAL A 313 -9.19 -5.77 11.03
N PHE A 314 -9.10 -6.81 10.23
CA PHE A 314 -9.02 -8.19 10.69
C PHE A 314 -7.56 -8.58 10.87
N MET A 315 -7.23 -9.09 12.04
CA MET A 315 -5.87 -9.40 12.45
C MET A 315 -5.80 -10.79 13.07
N THR A 316 -4.63 -11.41 13.00
CA THR A 316 -4.35 -12.65 13.72
C THR A 316 -3.04 -12.56 14.45
N TYR A 317 -3.02 -13.08 15.68
CA TYR A 317 -1.80 -13.33 16.43
C TYR A 317 -1.57 -14.83 16.55
N VAL A 318 -0.34 -15.28 16.34
CA VAL A 318 0.08 -16.59 16.85
C VAL A 318 1.06 -16.34 17.98
N MET A 319 0.71 -16.80 19.18
CA MET A 319 1.47 -16.59 20.41
C MET A 319 2.11 -17.90 20.86
N ALA A 320 3.35 -17.83 21.32
CA ALA A 320 3.99 -18.85 22.13
C ALA A 320 3.90 -18.45 23.61
N LEU A 321 3.38 -19.35 24.42
CA LEU A 321 3.07 -19.13 25.82
C LEU A 321 3.77 -20.16 26.69
N THR A 322 4.28 -19.74 27.84
CA THR A 322 4.82 -20.64 28.88
C THR A 322 4.01 -20.54 30.15
N PRO A 323 3.74 -21.64 30.86
CA PRO A 323 3.09 -21.57 32.17
C PRO A 323 3.85 -20.62 33.10
N LEU A 324 3.12 -19.81 33.86
CA LEU A 324 3.66 -19.11 35.03
C LEU A 324 4.18 -20.19 35.99
N SER A 325 5.50 -20.24 36.21
CA SER A 325 6.08 -21.21 37.14
C SER A 325 5.38 -21.09 38.50
N PRO A 326 4.88 -22.19 39.09
CA PRO A 326 4.41 -22.12 40.46
C PRO A 326 5.58 -21.69 41.34
N SER A 327 5.32 -20.74 42.23
CA SER A 327 6.23 -20.39 43.32
C SER A 327 6.32 -21.57 44.30
N SER A 328 7.03 -22.63 43.92
CA SER A 328 7.35 -23.74 44.80
C SER A 328 8.83 -24.05 44.70
N SER A 329 9.46 -24.09 45.88
CA SER A 329 10.86 -24.37 46.17
C SER A 329 11.29 -25.80 45.82
N ASP A 330 11.04 -26.25 44.58
CA ASP A 330 11.55 -27.51 44.06
C ASP A 330 12.37 -27.27 42.79
N PRO A 331 13.55 -27.91 42.64
CA PRO A 331 14.41 -27.70 41.50
C PRO A 331 13.72 -28.18 40.21
N PRO A 332 13.90 -27.47 39.08
CA PRO A 332 13.22 -27.81 37.85
C PRO A 332 13.72 -29.16 37.36
N ARG A 333 12.86 -30.19 37.45
CA ARG A 333 13.07 -31.43 36.70
C ARG A 333 13.07 -31.06 35.22
N SER A 334 14.18 -31.36 34.56
CA SER A 334 14.41 -31.22 33.12
C SER A 334 13.38 -32.03 32.32
N ALA A 335 12.20 -31.45 32.11
CA ALA A 335 11.20 -31.90 31.16
C ALA A 335 10.85 -30.68 30.31
N GLY A 336 11.23 -30.73 29.02
CA GLY A 336 11.19 -29.58 28.11
C GLY A 336 9.92 -28.75 28.26
N THR A 337 10.08 -27.45 28.51
CA THR A 337 9.01 -26.49 28.70
C THR A 337 8.05 -26.57 27.51
N GLN A 338 6.92 -27.26 27.67
CA GLN A 338 5.96 -27.40 26.57
C GLN A 338 5.29 -26.04 26.35
N HIS A 339 5.76 -25.31 25.35
CA HIS A 339 5.14 -24.06 24.92
C HIS A 339 3.72 -24.35 24.44
N LEU A 340 2.73 -23.72 25.10
CA LEU A 340 1.39 -23.65 24.55
C LEU A 340 1.41 -22.64 23.41
N ARG A 341 0.94 -23.03 22.23
CA ARG A 341 0.75 -22.08 21.12
C ARG A 341 -0.71 -21.83 20.87
N VAL A 342 -1.06 -20.55 20.72
CA VAL A 342 -2.45 -20.10 20.52
C VAL A 342 -2.53 -19.16 19.34
N ALA A 343 -3.47 -19.40 18.44
CA ALA A 343 -3.88 -18.45 17.40
C ALA A 343 -5.09 -17.65 17.88
N LEU A 344 -4.97 -16.32 17.92
CA LEU A 344 -6.03 -15.37 18.23
C LEU A 344 -6.47 -14.69 16.93
N PHE A 345 -7.78 -14.67 16.69
CA PHE A 345 -8.42 -14.02 15.55
C PHE A 345 -9.28 -12.88 16.09
N LEU A 346 -9.10 -11.68 15.56
CA LEU A 346 -9.83 -10.50 16.03
C LEU A 346 -10.15 -9.55 14.89
N SER A 347 -11.10 -8.67 15.18
CA SER A 347 -11.35 -7.45 14.43
C SER A 347 -11.09 -6.23 15.31
N LEU A 348 -10.56 -5.17 14.72
CA LEU A 348 -10.26 -3.89 15.38
C LEU A 348 -10.84 -2.73 14.56
N GLU A 349 -11.79 -2.00 15.14
CA GLU A 349 -12.34 -0.78 14.55
C GLU A 349 -11.35 0.38 14.71
N LEU A 350 -10.92 0.95 13.58
CA LEU A 350 -9.83 1.93 13.52
C LEU A 350 -10.18 3.30 14.12
N PHE A 351 -11.47 3.64 14.26
CA PHE A 351 -11.89 4.96 14.77
C PHE A 351 -12.09 4.97 16.28
N THR A 352 -12.66 3.90 16.81
CA THR A 352 -13.05 3.80 18.23
C THR A 352 -12.01 3.05 19.04
N GLY A 353 -11.19 2.21 18.40
CA GLY A 353 -10.37 1.22 19.08
C GLY A 353 -11.18 0.05 19.66
N ALA A 354 -12.48 -0.04 19.36
CA ALA A 354 -13.27 -1.21 19.74
C ALA A 354 -12.71 -2.44 19.03
N HIS A 355 -12.57 -3.54 19.76
CA HIS A 355 -12.11 -4.80 19.21
C HIS A 355 -13.06 -5.93 19.59
N HIS A 356 -13.11 -6.95 18.73
CA HIS A 356 -13.85 -8.16 18.99
C HIS A 356 -12.95 -9.36 18.79
N ILE A 357 -12.85 -10.20 19.82
CA ILE A 357 -12.21 -11.51 19.71
C ILE A 357 -13.17 -12.44 18.97
N ILE A 358 -12.81 -12.83 17.76
CA ILE A 358 -13.61 -13.72 16.91
C ILE A 358 -13.41 -15.16 17.35
N ARG A 359 -12.15 -15.54 17.65
CA ARG A 359 -11.80 -16.90 18.06
C ARG A 359 -10.42 -16.94 18.70
N ALA A 360 -10.22 -17.86 19.65
CA ALA A 360 -8.90 -18.29 20.12
C ALA A 360 -8.78 -19.81 19.95
N LEU A 361 -7.71 -20.29 19.34
CA LEU A 361 -7.48 -21.71 19.04
C LEU A 361 -6.10 -22.16 19.51
N LYS A 362 -6.03 -23.35 20.12
CA LYS A 362 -4.76 -24.04 20.29
C LYS A 362 -4.24 -24.47 18.92
N VAL A 363 -2.96 -24.24 18.65
CA VAL A 363 -2.29 -24.60 17.40
C VAL A 363 -1.10 -25.54 17.67
N PRO A 364 -0.55 -26.23 16.66
CA PRO A 364 0.56 -27.16 16.85
C PRO A 364 1.75 -26.52 17.58
N GLY A 365 2.25 -27.19 18.62
CA GLY A 365 3.36 -26.71 19.45
C GLY A 365 4.74 -26.81 18.80
N THR A 366 4.85 -27.55 17.69
CA THR A 366 6.08 -27.79 16.94
C THR A 366 6.15 -26.94 15.66
N GLY A 367 7.36 -26.69 15.16
CA GLY A 367 7.62 -25.93 13.93
C GLY A 367 7.89 -24.44 14.17
N ASP A 368 8.17 -23.69 13.10
CA ASP A 368 8.41 -22.25 13.19
C ASP A 368 7.10 -21.48 13.43
N LEU A 369 7.14 -20.51 14.35
CA LEU A 369 5.99 -19.72 14.74
C LEU A 369 5.51 -18.80 13.60
N ARG A 370 6.43 -18.26 12.80
CA ARG A 370 6.10 -17.34 11.70
C ARG A 370 5.46 -18.07 10.52
N GLN A 371 5.98 -19.24 10.16
CA GLN A 371 5.33 -20.13 9.19
C GLN A 371 3.90 -20.50 9.62
N LEU A 372 3.71 -20.84 10.90
CA LEU A 372 2.39 -21.14 11.44
C LEU A 372 1.44 -19.94 11.35
N ALA A 373 1.91 -18.75 11.70
CA ALA A 373 1.15 -17.52 11.58
C ALA A 373 0.74 -17.21 10.14
N GLN A 374 1.63 -17.46 9.17
CA GLN A 374 1.31 -17.31 7.75
C GLN A 374 0.19 -18.27 7.30
N VAL A 375 0.24 -19.53 7.73
CA VAL A 375 -0.81 -20.52 7.41
C VAL A 375 -2.15 -20.13 8.06
N VAL A 376 -2.13 -19.69 9.31
CA VAL A 376 -3.31 -19.21 10.04
C VAL A 376 -3.92 -17.99 9.34
N ALA A 377 -3.10 -17.00 8.99
CA ALA A 377 -3.55 -15.79 8.30
C ALA A 377 -4.15 -16.10 6.92
N ARG A 378 -3.53 -17.00 6.13
CA ARG A 378 -4.07 -17.44 4.83
C ARG A 378 -5.44 -18.12 4.96
N ARG A 379 -5.60 -18.99 5.96
CA ARG A 379 -6.89 -19.64 6.23
C ARG A 379 -7.95 -18.62 6.64
N PHE A 380 -7.59 -17.66 7.51
CA PHE A 380 -8.52 -16.62 7.90
C PHE A 380 -8.91 -15.72 6.73
N LEU A 381 -7.97 -15.37 5.86
CA LEU A 381 -8.25 -14.62 4.64
C LEU A 381 -9.23 -15.37 3.73
N ALA A 382 -9.07 -16.68 3.57
CA ALA A 382 -10.01 -17.50 2.80
C ALA A 382 -11.43 -17.47 3.41
N ASP A 383 -11.54 -17.61 4.74
CA ASP A 383 -12.82 -17.51 5.44
C ASP A 383 -13.47 -16.13 5.30
N LEU A 384 -12.67 -15.06 5.41
CA LEU A 384 -13.13 -13.69 5.20
C LEU A 384 -13.58 -13.48 3.76
N ASN A 385 -12.85 -13.98 2.76
CA ASN A 385 -13.23 -13.84 1.36
C ASN A 385 -14.51 -14.61 1.00
N ALA A 386 -14.82 -15.69 1.72
CA ALA A 386 -16.07 -16.42 1.55
C ALA A 386 -17.29 -15.69 2.15
N ARG A 387 -17.09 -14.75 3.07
CA ARG A 387 -18.18 -14.13 3.85
C ARG A 387 -18.30 -12.62 3.65
N VAL A 388 -17.19 -11.95 3.37
CA VAL A 388 -17.07 -10.50 3.24
C VAL A 388 -16.81 -10.16 1.77
N PRO A 389 -17.74 -9.46 1.09
CA PRO A 389 -17.59 -9.08 -0.31
C PRO A 389 -16.26 -8.37 -0.57
N PRO A 390 -15.58 -8.62 -1.69
CA PRO A 390 -14.33 -7.93 -2.01
C PRO A 390 -14.57 -6.42 -2.08
N GLU A 391 -13.69 -5.66 -1.45
CA GLU A 391 -13.69 -4.21 -1.55
C GLU A 391 -12.63 -3.76 -2.58
N PRO A 392 -12.87 -2.65 -3.29
CA PRO A 392 -11.84 -2.09 -4.14
C PRO A 392 -10.62 -1.72 -3.29
N ALA A 393 -9.44 -2.10 -3.76
CA ALA A 393 -8.15 -1.79 -3.15
C ALA A 393 -7.29 -0.97 -4.11
N ALA A 394 -6.20 -0.40 -3.61
CA ALA A 394 -5.25 0.34 -4.44
C ALA A 394 -4.75 -0.52 -5.62
N THR A 395 -4.49 0.12 -6.76
CA THR A 395 -3.82 -0.56 -7.88
C THR A 395 -2.32 -0.62 -7.60
N THR A 396 -1.67 -1.69 -8.02
CA THR A 396 -0.27 -1.98 -7.69
C THR A 396 0.53 -2.31 -8.94
N TRP A 397 1.76 -1.81 -8.98
CA TRP A 397 2.79 -2.23 -9.92
C TRP A 397 4.08 -2.49 -9.17
N ASP A 398 4.91 -3.41 -9.67
CA ASP A 398 6.19 -3.76 -9.06
C ASP A 398 7.25 -4.02 -10.13
N ASN A 399 8.51 -4.08 -9.70
CA ASN A 399 9.65 -4.39 -10.55
C ASN A 399 10.10 -5.87 -10.45
N GLU A 400 9.29 -6.77 -9.88
CA GLU A 400 9.75 -8.14 -9.57
C GLU A 400 10.14 -8.92 -10.83
N ALA A 401 9.34 -8.80 -11.90
CA ALA A 401 9.64 -9.41 -13.19
C ALA A 401 10.98 -8.92 -13.77
N PHE A 402 11.27 -7.62 -13.63
CA PHE A 402 12.54 -7.04 -14.05
C PHE A 402 13.72 -7.58 -13.24
N LEU A 403 13.57 -7.70 -11.92
CA LEU A 403 14.61 -8.28 -11.06
C LEU A 403 14.91 -9.76 -11.39
N ARG A 404 13.97 -10.45 -12.04
CA ARG A 404 14.13 -11.83 -12.53
C ARG A 404 14.54 -11.91 -14.00
N GLU A 405 14.84 -10.77 -14.63
CA GLU A 405 15.16 -10.68 -16.06
C GLU A 405 14.04 -11.23 -16.97
N GLU A 406 12.79 -11.21 -16.49
CA GLU A 406 11.62 -11.65 -17.26
C GLU A 406 11.13 -10.53 -18.19
N SER A 407 10.90 -10.86 -19.45
CA SER A 407 10.39 -9.91 -20.44
C SER A 407 8.88 -9.70 -20.30
N LEU A 408 8.45 -8.44 -20.37
CA LEU A 408 7.04 -8.09 -20.41
C LEU A 408 6.44 -8.50 -21.76
N GLN A 409 5.49 -9.44 -21.74
CA GLN A 409 4.89 -9.96 -22.98
C GLN A 409 3.87 -8.98 -23.57
N GLU A 410 2.85 -8.62 -22.79
CA GLU A 410 1.80 -7.70 -23.22
C GLU A 410 1.24 -6.95 -22.00
N LEU A 411 1.07 -5.64 -22.14
CA LEU A 411 0.48 -4.76 -21.14
C LEU A 411 -0.80 -4.16 -21.70
N ASN A 412 -1.93 -4.47 -21.06
CA ASN A 412 -3.24 -3.99 -21.49
C ASN A 412 -3.62 -2.72 -20.72
N ASN A 413 -4.08 -1.69 -21.43
CA ASN A 413 -4.69 -0.53 -20.79
C ASN A 413 -6.04 -0.95 -20.14
N PRO A 414 -6.30 -0.56 -18.88
CA PRO A 414 -7.48 -1.01 -18.15
C PRO A 414 -8.79 -0.38 -18.66
N LEU A 415 -8.75 0.84 -19.22
CA LEU A 415 -9.93 1.57 -19.67
C LEU A 415 -10.06 1.68 -21.18
N TYR A 416 -8.93 1.84 -21.87
CA TYR A 416 -8.89 2.09 -23.31
C TYR A 416 -8.54 0.80 -24.08
N PRO A 417 -9.05 0.60 -25.31
CA PRO A 417 -8.76 -0.58 -26.13
C PRO A 417 -7.36 -0.49 -26.74
N LEU A 418 -6.34 -0.43 -25.88
CA LEU A 418 -4.94 -0.28 -26.24
C LEU A 418 -4.09 -1.30 -25.48
N SER A 419 -3.05 -1.81 -26.13
CA SER A 419 -2.07 -2.75 -25.55
C SER A 419 -0.67 -2.39 -26.01
N ILE A 420 0.33 -2.67 -25.17
CA ILE A 420 1.75 -2.58 -25.52
C ILE A 420 2.31 -3.99 -25.52
N SER A 421 3.04 -4.38 -26.56
CA SER A 421 3.72 -5.68 -26.66
C SER A 421 5.21 -5.52 -26.93
N SER A 422 6.01 -6.48 -26.45
CA SER A 422 7.43 -6.58 -26.78
C SER A 422 7.69 -7.17 -28.18
N ALA A 423 6.67 -7.79 -28.78
CA ALA A 423 6.69 -8.37 -30.12
C ALA A 423 6.71 -7.33 -31.25
#